data_AF-A0A7Y6ZP91-F1
#
_entry.id   AF-A0A7Y6ZP91-F1
#
_cell.length_a   1.000
_cell.length_b   1.000
_cell.length_c   1.000
_cell.angle_alpha   90.00
_cell.angle_beta   90.00
_cell.angle_gamma   90.00
#
_symmetry.space_group_name_H-M   'P 1'
#
loop_
_entity.id
_entity.type
_entity.pdbx_description
1 polymer ?
#
loop_
_entity_poly.entity_id
_entity_poly.type
_entity_poly.pdbx_seq_one_letter_code
_entity_poly.pdbx_strand_id
1 'polypeptide(L)'
;MTIRERKLLLYFLEMLKQQLENRKVTEINSVFLQLFSRKELVDIVLWLYTDYDNSMLAEKTEVELLELIGDDACVLSYTIEKWKSNISAVPKLGQEEVHYFFDEIQIDPHYLRDKPVEQWDEYDVSNYYSILFKHGKTKRVFAIFTSDVTDEDKYAVTTQPSFFFDTKQEAEQELERICIESKQSASNFVIHSLWKIT
;
A
#
# COMPACT_ATOMS: atom_id res chain seq x y z
N MET A 1 -14.26 4.41 0.37
CA MET A 1 -13.43 5.61 0.57
C MET A 1 -12.58 5.82 -0.66
N THR A 2 -12.67 6.99 -1.28
CA THR A 2 -11.87 7.39 -2.46
C THR A 2 -10.38 7.53 -2.08
N ILE A 3 -9.48 7.51 -3.05
CA ILE A 3 -8.05 7.78 -2.79
C ILE A 3 -7.89 9.19 -2.23
N ARG A 4 -8.65 10.17 -2.74
CA ARG A 4 -8.67 11.52 -2.20
C ARG A 4 -9.06 11.57 -0.72
N GLU A 5 -10.11 10.88 -0.32
CA GLU A 5 -10.52 10.78 1.10
C GLU A 5 -9.46 10.08 1.95
N ARG A 6 -8.88 8.97 1.47
CA ARG A 6 -7.78 8.27 2.16
C ARG A 6 -6.57 9.18 2.35
N LYS A 7 -6.20 9.98 1.33
CA LYS A 7 -5.12 10.99 1.41
C LYS A 7 -5.42 12.07 2.44
N LEU A 8 -6.65 12.58 2.47
CA LEU A 8 -7.05 13.59 3.45
C LEU A 8 -6.92 13.06 4.88
N LEU A 9 -7.37 11.83 5.14
CA LEU A 9 -7.19 11.20 6.45
C LEU A 9 -5.71 10.99 6.77
N LEU A 10 -4.91 10.51 5.81
CA LEU A 10 -3.46 10.35 5.99
C LEU A 10 -2.79 11.67 6.40
N TYR A 11 -3.14 12.77 5.74
CA TYR A 11 -2.63 14.10 6.09
C TYR A 11 -2.97 14.49 7.53
N PHE A 12 -4.22 14.27 7.98
CA PHE A 12 -4.59 14.52 9.37
C PHE A 12 -3.85 13.61 10.36
N LEU A 13 -3.64 12.33 10.01
CA LEU A 13 -2.90 11.39 10.84
C LEU A 13 -1.42 11.78 10.97
N GLU A 14 -0.78 12.24 9.89
CA GLU A 14 0.60 12.75 9.92
C GLU A 14 0.72 14.01 10.77
N MET A 15 -0.23 14.94 10.67
CA MET A 15 -0.29 16.10 11.57
C MET A 15 -0.46 15.68 13.04
N LEU A 16 -1.33 14.71 13.31
CA LEU A 16 -1.54 14.19 14.66
C LEU A 16 -0.27 13.51 15.20
N LYS A 17 0.42 12.72 14.37
CA LYS A 17 1.70 12.10 14.72
C LYS A 17 2.71 13.16 15.15
N GLN A 18 2.90 14.22 14.37
CA GLN A 18 3.80 15.32 14.74
C GLN A 18 3.40 15.96 16.07
N GLN A 19 2.10 16.09 16.35
CA GLN A 19 1.64 16.60 17.64
C GLN A 19 1.92 15.63 18.80
N LEU A 20 1.79 14.33 18.59
CA LEU A 20 2.07 13.30 19.59
C LEU A 20 3.56 13.18 19.89
N GLU A 21 4.42 13.21 18.87
CA GLU A 21 5.89 13.21 19.04
C GLU A 21 6.37 14.42 19.86
N ASN A 22 5.66 15.55 19.78
CA ASN A 22 5.94 16.74 20.58
C ASN A 22 5.38 16.68 22.02
N ARG A 23 4.57 15.68 22.36
CA ARG A 23 4.05 15.47 23.72
C ARG A 23 5.01 14.56 24.49
N LYS A 24 5.14 14.82 25.80
CA LYS A 24 5.91 13.96 26.72
C LYS A 24 5.12 12.74 27.23
N VAL A 25 4.04 12.35 26.55
CA VAL A 25 3.24 11.20 26.98
C VAL A 25 3.94 9.96 26.46
N THR A 26 4.39 9.11 27.38
CA THR A 26 5.21 7.92 27.08
C THR A 26 4.47 6.61 27.33
N GLU A 27 3.23 6.65 27.82
CA GLU A 27 2.45 5.44 28.09
C GLU A 27 1.54 5.11 26.90
N ILE A 28 1.68 3.87 26.41
CA ILE A 28 0.80 3.29 25.41
C ILE A 28 -0.58 2.94 26.01
N ASN A 29 -1.62 3.20 25.24
CA ASN A 29 -2.98 2.91 25.64
C ASN A 29 -3.29 1.41 25.55
N SER A 30 -3.73 0.81 26.66
CA SER A 30 -4.09 -0.62 26.70
C SER A 30 -5.26 -1.01 25.80
N VAL A 31 -6.02 -0.05 25.26
CA VAL A 31 -7.08 -0.30 24.26
C VAL A 31 -6.56 -1.08 23.05
N PHE A 32 -5.28 -0.95 22.72
CA PHE A 32 -4.67 -1.65 21.58
C PHE A 32 -4.65 -3.17 21.73
N LEU A 33 -4.69 -3.71 22.96
CA LEU A 33 -4.84 -5.16 23.18
C LEU A 33 -6.21 -5.69 22.71
N GLN A 34 -7.21 -4.82 22.59
CA GLN A 34 -8.54 -5.19 22.10
C GLN A 34 -8.66 -5.00 20.58
N LEU A 35 -7.76 -4.21 19.98
CA LEU A 35 -7.81 -3.83 18.57
C LEU A 35 -6.86 -4.66 17.70
N PHE A 36 -5.73 -5.11 18.24
CA PHE A 36 -4.73 -5.86 17.51
C PHE A 36 -4.67 -7.32 17.97
N SER A 37 -4.50 -8.21 17.00
CA SER A 37 -4.09 -9.58 17.27
C SER A 37 -2.63 -9.64 17.72
N ARG A 38 -2.25 -10.71 18.42
CA ARG A 38 -0.84 -10.98 18.77
C ARG A 38 0.10 -10.87 17.57
N LYS A 39 -0.32 -11.39 16.40
CA LYS A 39 0.48 -11.32 15.17
C LYS A 39 0.76 -9.87 14.78
N GLU A 40 -0.26 -9.02 14.83
CA GLU A 40 -0.09 -7.59 14.50
C GLU A 40 0.77 -6.86 15.52
N LEU A 41 0.68 -7.18 16.81
CA LEU A 41 1.58 -6.63 17.82
C LEU A 41 3.05 -7.02 17.55
N VAL A 42 3.30 -8.28 17.20
CA VAL A 42 4.64 -8.74 16.78
C VAL A 42 5.12 -8.00 15.54
N ASP A 43 4.28 -7.85 14.52
CA ASP A 43 4.61 -7.13 13.29
C ASP A 43 4.98 -5.67 13.57
N ILE A 44 4.32 -5.00 14.52
CA ILE A 44 4.66 -3.63 14.93
C ILE A 44 6.03 -3.59 15.60
N VAL A 45 6.32 -4.50 16.53
CA VAL A 45 7.62 -4.55 17.22
C VAL A 45 8.77 -4.77 16.24
N LEU A 46 8.63 -5.72 15.32
CA LEU A 46 9.65 -6.01 14.30
C LEU A 46 9.82 -4.86 13.30
N TRP A 47 8.77 -4.06 13.07
CA TRP A 47 8.88 -2.86 12.26
C TRP A 47 9.61 -1.71 12.97
N LEU A 48 9.40 -1.56 14.29
CA LEU A 48 10.05 -0.51 15.09
C LEU A 48 11.53 -0.80 15.35
N TYR A 49 11.90 -2.07 15.56
CA TYR A 49 13.22 -2.45 16.05
C TYR A 49 13.83 -3.57 15.22
N THR A 50 15.03 -3.34 14.69
CA THR A 50 15.76 -4.31 13.89
C THR A 50 16.45 -5.40 14.71
N ASP A 51 16.54 -5.22 16.02
CA ASP A 51 17.28 -6.11 16.92
C ASP A 51 16.44 -7.29 17.43
N TYR A 52 15.15 -7.30 17.10
CA TYR A 52 14.24 -8.39 17.43
C TYR A 52 13.98 -9.30 16.23
N ASP A 53 13.76 -10.58 16.52
CA ASP A 53 13.22 -11.54 15.58
C ASP A 53 12.01 -12.28 16.18
N ASN A 54 11.33 -13.08 15.34
CA ASN A 54 10.15 -13.83 15.75
C ASN A 54 10.41 -14.80 16.91
N SER A 55 11.62 -15.36 17.02
CA SER A 55 11.96 -16.28 18.10
C SER A 55 12.09 -15.56 19.44
N MET A 56 12.69 -14.36 19.45
CA MET A 56 12.81 -13.52 20.65
C MET A 56 11.47 -13.00 21.18
N LEU A 57 10.47 -12.91 20.31
CA LEU A 57 9.12 -12.46 20.65
C LEU A 57 8.15 -13.61 20.92
N ALA A 58 8.56 -14.87 20.72
CA ALA A 58 7.68 -16.03 20.83
C ALA A 58 7.13 -16.24 22.25
N GLU A 59 7.98 -15.99 23.26
CA GLU A 59 7.62 -16.19 24.68
C GLU A 59 6.95 -14.96 25.31
N LYS A 60 6.90 -13.83 24.60
CA LYS A 60 6.28 -12.61 25.11
C LYS A 60 4.76 -12.68 25.03
N THR A 61 4.13 -12.23 26.11
CA THR A 61 2.69 -11.98 26.22
C THR A 61 2.30 -10.74 25.42
N GLU A 62 1.01 -10.59 25.12
CA GLU A 62 0.48 -9.43 24.39
C GLU A 62 0.73 -8.11 25.14
N VAL A 63 0.68 -8.15 26.48
CA VAL A 63 0.98 -7.00 27.33
C VAL A 63 2.46 -6.61 27.20
N GLU A 64 3.38 -7.58 27.29
CA GLU A 64 4.81 -7.31 27.11
C GLU A 64 5.14 -6.83 25.68
N LEU A 65 4.44 -7.35 24.67
CA LEU A 65 4.57 -6.85 23.29
C LEU A 65 4.09 -5.40 23.20
N LEU A 66 2.98 -5.05 23.85
CA LEU A 66 2.49 -3.67 23.86
C LEU A 66 3.46 -2.73 24.60
N GLU A 67 4.02 -3.16 25.73
CA GLU A 67 5.05 -2.40 26.45
C GLU A 67 6.30 -2.17 25.60
N LEU A 68 6.71 -3.14 24.78
CA LEU A 68 7.83 -2.97 23.85
C LEU A 68 7.54 -1.94 22.74
N ILE A 69 6.30 -1.86 22.28
CA ILE A 69 5.87 -0.84 21.30
C ILE A 69 6.05 0.57 21.89
N GLY A 70 5.88 0.73 23.20
CA GLY A 70 6.23 1.95 23.92
C GLY A 70 5.07 2.92 24.08
N ASP A 71 4.71 3.65 23.02
CA ASP A 71 3.67 4.70 23.07
C ASP A 71 2.70 4.68 21.86
N ASP A 72 1.64 5.48 21.98
CA ASP A 72 0.62 5.64 20.95
C ASP A 72 1.20 6.20 19.62
N ALA A 73 2.28 6.98 19.68
CA ALA A 73 2.92 7.56 18.49
C ALA A 73 3.62 6.49 17.65
N CYS A 74 4.17 5.46 18.29
CA CYS A 74 4.76 4.30 17.63
C CYS A 74 3.69 3.51 16.85
N VAL A 75 2.54 3.24 17.47
CA VAL A 75 1.39 2.58 16.82
C VAL A 75 0.88 3.41 15.63
N LEU A 76 0.73 4.72 15.84
CA LEU A 76 0.28 5.63 14.78
C LEU A 76 1.26 5.67 13.62
N SER A 77 2.56 5.70 13.90
CA SER A 77 3.62 5.67 12.88
C SER A 77 3.57 4.42 12.02
N TYR A 78 3.48 3.24 12.65
CA TYR A 78 3.31 1.98 11.93
C TYR A 78 2.05 2.00 11.06
N THR A 79 0.94 2.49 11.61
CA THR A 79 -0.35 2.55 10.91
C THR A 79 -0.27 3.46 9.68
N ILE A 80 0.35 4.63 9.80
CA ILE A 80 0.59 5.56 8.69
C ILE A 80 1.40 4.89 7.58
N GLU A 81 2.50 4.22 7.91
CA GLU A 81 3.35 3.57 6.91
C GLU A 81 2.66 2.37 6.23
N LYS A 82 1.91 1.58 7.00
CA LYS A 82 1.06 0.51 6.44
C LYS A 82 -0.01 1.07 5.52
N TRP A 83 -0.61 2.22 5.85
CA TRP A 83 -1.57 2.90 4.99
C TRP A 83 -0.95 3.47 3.73
N LYS A 84 0.22 4.13 3.81
CA LYS A 84 0.97 4.60 2.64
C LYS A 84 1.26 3.46 1.68
N SER A 85 1.81 2.36 2.20
CA SER A 85 2.11 1.16 1.40
C SER A 85 0.87 0.56 0.75
N ASN A 86 -0.29 0.55 1.44
CA ASN A 86 -1.55 0.08 0.86
C ASN A 86 -2.19 1.06 -0.14
N ILE A 87 -1.93 2.36 0.00
CA ILE A 87 -2.39 3.38 -0.95
C ILE A 87 -1.63 3.26 -2.26
N SER A 88 -0.34 2.86 -2.24
CA SER A 88 0.47 2.63 -3.44
C SER A 88 0.50 1.17 -3.93
N ALA A 89 -0.13 0.24 -3.22
CA ALA A 89 -0.13 -1.18 -3.59
C ALA A 89 -0.83 -1.47 -4.93
N VAL A 90 -0.09 -2.09 -5.85
CA VAL A 90 -0.59 -2.70 -7.08
C VAL A 90 -0.73 -4.20 -6.91
N PRO A 91 -1.63 -4.89 -7.65
CA PRO A 91 -1.74 -6.34 -7.60
C PRO A 91 -0.42 -6.96 -8.01
N LYS A 92 0.11 -7.87 -7.19
CA LYS A 92 1.30 -8.62 -7.57
C LYS A 92 0.87 -9.77 -8.47
N LEU A 93 1.73 -10.05 -9.43
CA LEU A 93 1.59 -11.19 -10.34
C LEU A 93 2.44 -12.33 -9.77
N GLY A 94 2.03 -12.88 -8.63
CA GLY A 94 2.65 -14.05 -8.03
C GLY A 94 1.77 -15.27 -8.22
N GLN A 95 2.34 -16.43 -8.56
CA GLN A 95 1.57 -17.66 -8.78
C GLN A 95 0.67 -18.02 -7.59
N GLU A 96 1.19 -17.88 -6.36
CA GLU A 96 0.41 -18.15 -5.14
C GLU A 96 -0.79 -17.21 -4.98
N GLU A 97 -0.60 -15.91 -5.25
CA GLU A 97 -1.69 -14.92 -5.17
C GLU A 97 -2.75 -15.17 -6.25
N VAL A 98 -2.32 -15.54 -7.45
CA VAL A 98 -3.20 -15.92 -8.56
C VAL A 98 -4.02 -17.16 -8.19
N HIS A 99 -3.38 -18.22 -7.69
CA HIS A 99 -4.08 -19.42 -7.23
C HIS A 99 -5.08 -19.11 -6.13
N TYR A 100 -4.66 -18.40 -5.09
CA TYR A 100 -5.53 -18.03 -3.98
C TYR A 100 -6.76 -17.23 -4.45
N PHE A 101 -6.56 -16.27 -5.35
CA PHE A 101 -7.66 -15.50 -5.92
C PHE A 101 -8.64 -16.37 -6.72
N PHE A 102 -8.15 -17.25 -7.58
CA PHE A 102 -9.01 -18.13 -8.37
C PHE A 102 -9.74 -19.18 -7.50
N ASP A 103 -9.11 -19.64 -6.42
CA ASP A 103 -9.75 -20.54 -5.44
C ASP A 103 -10.86 -19.82 -4.64
N GLU A 104 -10.70 -18.54 -4.30
CA GLU A 104 -11.72 -17.73 -3.61
C GLU A 104 -12.97 -17.49 -4.46
N ILE A 105 -12.81 -17.18 -5.75
CA ILE A 105 -13.92 -16.73 -6.61
C ILE A 105 -14.79 -17.88 -7.16
N GLN A 106 -14.39 -19.14 -6.94
CA GLN A 106 -15.12 -20.36 -7.33
C GLN A 106 -15.61 -20.36 -8.80
N ILE A 107 -14.84 -19.76 -9.70
CA ILE A 107 -15.15 -19.78 -11.14
C ILE A 107 -14.66 -21.11 -11.73
N ASP A 108 -15.32 -21.58 -12.80
CA ASP A 108 -14.83 -22.64 -13.69
C ASP A 108 -13.33 -22.48 -13.96
N PRO A 109 -12.58 -23.58 -14.17
CA PRO A 109 -11.12 -23.54 -14.29
C PRO A 109 -10.69 -22.59 -15.40
N HIS A 110 -10.26 -21.40 -15.01
CA HIS A 110 -9.76 -20.39 -15.93
C HIS A 110 -8.31 -20.72 -16.25
N TYR A 111 -7.92 -20.70 -17.53
CA TYR A 111 -6.57 -21.11 -17.95
C TYR A 111 -5.44 -20.34 -17.24
N LEU A 112 -5.68 -19.06 -16.87
CA LEU A 112 -4.73 -18.25 -16.09
C LEU A 112 -4.46 -18.81 -14.69
N ARG A 113 -5.37 -19.61 -14.11
CA ARG A 113 -5.13 -20.27 -12.84
C ARG A 113 -3.93 -21.21 -12.93
N ASP A 114 -3.88 -22.02 -13.98
CA ASP A 114 -2.90 -23.10 -14.10
C ASP A 114 -1.70 -22.72 -14.99
N LYS A 115 -1.82 -21.65 -15.79
CA LYS A 115 -0.71 -21.12 -16.58
C LYS A 115 0.31 -20.42 -15.67
N PRO A 116 1.59 -20.82 -15.66
CA PRO A 116 2.63 -20.15 -14.89
C PRO A 116 2.70 -18.66 -15.22
N VAL A 117 2.70 -17.81 -14.20
CA VAL A 117 2.71 -16.34 -14.36
C VAL A 117 3.91 -15.86 -15.18
N GLU A 118 5.04 -16.56 -15.12
CA GLU A 118 6.24 -16.23 -15.91
C GLU A 118 6.05 -16.42 -17.42
N GLN A 119 4.99 -17.13 -17.82
CA GLN A 119 4.63 -17.38 -19.23
C GLN A 119 3.48 -16.48 -19.71
N TRP A 120 3.01 -15.56 -18.88
CA TRP A 120 1.92 -14.68 -19.25
C TRP A 120 2.39 -13.64 -20.27
N ASP A 121 1.61 -13.50 -21.33
CA ASP A 121 1.77 -12.41 -22.29
C ASP A 121 0.93 -11.18 -21.87
N GLU A 122 0.99 -10.12 -22.66
CA GLU A 122 0.22 -8.89 -22.40
C GLU A 122 -1.30 -9.13 -22.33
N TYR A 123 -1.80 -10.09 -23.12
CA TYR A 123 -3.21 -10.43 -23.14
C TYR A 123 -3.62 -11.13 -21.85
N ASP A 124 -2.81 -12.08 -21.38
CA ASP A 124 -3.02 -12.78 -20.11
C ASP A 124 -3.07 -11.83 -18.92
N VAL A 125 -2.09 -10.91 -18.84
CA VAL A 125 -2.01 -9.89 -17.79
C VAL A 125 -3.25 -8.98 -17.83
N SER A 126 -3.63 -8.51 -19.02
CA SER A 126 -4.82 -7.67 -19.21
C SER A 126 -6.12 -8.39 -18.84
N ASN A 127 -6.22 -9.67 -19.17
CA ASN A 127 -7.36 -10.50 -18.85
C ASN A 127 -7.46 -10.75 -17.33
N TYR A 128 -6.33 -11.04 -16.66
CA TYR A 128 -6.29 -11.20 -15.21
C TYR A 128 -6.78 -9.94 -14.47
N TYR A 129 -6.28 -8.76 -14.84
CA TYR A 129 -6.75 -7.51 -14.25
C TYR A 129 -8.23 -7.24 -14.52
N SER A 130 -8.72 -7.62 -15.69
CA SER A 130 -10.14 -7.52 -16.02
C SER A 130 -11.00 -8.41 -15.12
N ILE A 131 -10.52 -9.60 -14.75
CA ILE A 131 -11.19 -10.50 -13.81
C ILE A 131 -11.15 -9.90 -12.40
N LEU A 132 -9.97 -9.47 -11.93
CA LEU A 132 -9.84 -8.79 -10.63
C LEU A 132 -10.80 -7.60 -10.49
N PHE A 133 -10.94 -6.80 -11.55
CA PHE A 133 -11.86 -5.67 -11.59
C PHE A 133 -13.33 -6.10 -11.50
N LYS A 134 -13.74 -7.10 -12.28
CA LYS A 134 -15.12 -7.64 -12.25
C LYS A 134 -15.50 -8.18 -10.88
N HIS A 135 -14.54 -8.70 -10.12
CA HIS A 135 -14.73 -9.21 -8.77
C HIS A 135 -14.46 -8.16 -7.67
N GLY A 136 -14.29 -6.88 -8.04
CA GLY A 136 -14.11 -5.78 -7.10
C GLY A 136 -12.79 -5.79 -6.33
N LYS A 137 -11.84 -6.66 -6.69
CA LYS A 137 -10.52 -6.75 -6.05
C LYS A 137 -9.57 -5.65 -6.50
N THR A 138 -9.83 -5.04 -7.66
CA THR A 138 -9.05 -3.90 -8.15
C THR A 138 -9.90 -2.74 -8.62
N LYS A 139 -9.31 -1.54 -8.57
CA LYS A 139 -9.83 -0.31 -9.18
C LYS A 139 -8.79 0.29 -10.12
N ARG A 140 -9.24 0.90 -11.22
CA ARG A 140 -8.37 1.68 -12.10
C ARG A 140 -8.07 3.04 -11.48
N VAL A 141 -6.80 3.41 -11.45
CA VAL A 141 -6.29 4.65 -10.84
C VAL A 141 -5.28 5.31 -11.78
N PHE A 142 -4.93 6.56 -11.52
CA PHE A 142 -3.92 7.30 -12.29
C PHE A 142 -2.70 7.58 -11.43
N ALA A 143 -1.53 7.66 -12.04
CA ALA A 143 -0.29 7.97 -11.36
C ALA A 143 0.63 8.79 -12.26
N ILE A 144 1.46 9.63 -11.65
CA ILE A 144 2.43 10.48 -12.34
C ILE A 144 3.79 9.77 -12.29
N PHE A 145 4.40 9.59 -13.46
CA PHE A 145 5.72 9.01 -13.64
C PHE A 145 6.65 10.00 -14.33
N THR A 146 7.95 9.71 -14.33
CA THR A 146 8.90 10.39 -15.21
C THR A 146 8.68 9.95 -16.66
N SER A 147 8.98 10.82 -17.61
CA SER A 147 8.64 10.61 -19.03
C SER A 147 9.37 9.45 -19.71
N ASP A 148 10.41 8.90 -19.09
CA ASP A 148 11.10 7.68 -19.51
C ASP A 148 10.33 6.39 -19.21
N VAL A 149 9.31 6.43 -18.34
CA VAL A 149 8.49 5.26 -18.02
C VAL A 149 7.45 5.03 -19.10
N THR A 150 7.51 3.87 -19.77
CA THR A 150 6.51 3.46 -20.76
C THR A 150 5.27 2.84 -20.11
N ASP A 151 4.21 2.58 -20.88
CA ASP A 151 3.00 1.94 -20.33
C ASP A 151 3.26 0.49 -19.92
N GLU A 152 4.24 -0.18 -20.54
CA GLU A 152 4.67 -1.53 -20.22
C GLU A 152 5.48 -1.57 -18.91
N ASP A 153 6.34 -0.58 -18.69
CA ASP A 153 7.25 -0.53 -17.55
C ASP A 153 6.62 0.03 -16.27
N LYS A 154 5.40 0.57 -16.34
CA LYS A 154 4.73 1.28 -15.22
C LYS A 154 4.54 0.44 -13.94
N TYR A 155 4.63 -0.88 -14.04
CA TYR A 155 4.58 -1.80 -12.89
C TYR A 155 5.96 -2.31 -12.43
N ALA A 156 6.99 -2.15 -13.25
CA ALA A 156 8.35 -2.62 -13.00
C ALA A 156 9.31 -1.52 -12.51
N VAL A 157 8.81 -0.29 -12.33
CA VAL A 157 9.62 0.84 -11.86
C VAL A 157 10.17 0.60 -10.44
N THR A 158 11.45 0.92 -10.25
CA THR A 158 12.09 0.91 -8.92
C THR A 158 11.59 2.05 -8.03
N THR A 159 11.13 3.13 -8.65
CA THR A 159 10.58 4.31 -7.98
C THR A 159 9.08 4.33 -8.26
N GLN A 160 8.30 3.61 -7.45
CA GLN A 160 6.85 3.64 -7.59
C GLN A 160 6.32 5.06 -7.36
N PRO A 161 5.27 5.49 -8.09
CA PRO A 161 4.62 6.74 -7.83
C PRO A 161 4.16 6.77 -6.37
N SER A 162 4.59 7.80 -5.64
CA SER A 162 4.22 7.97 -4.23
C SER A 162 2.70 8.07 -4.04
N PHE A 163 1.96 8.44 -5.10
CA PHE A 163 0.54 8.70 -5.04
C PHE A 163 -0.23 8.26 -6.28
N PHE A 164 -1.40 7.67 -6.02
CA PHE A 164 -2.43 7.41 -7.01
C PHE A 164 -3.54 8.46 -6.95
N PHE A 165 -4.33 8.57 -8.01
CA PHE A 165 -5.46 9.47 -8.15
C PHE A 165 -6.69 8.71 -8.65
N ASP A 166 -7.88 9.11 -8.20
CA ASP A 166 -9.12 8.46 -8.63
C ASP A 166 -9.47 8.84 -10.07
N THR A 167 -9.05 10.03 -10.52
CA THR A 167 -9.32 10.55 -11.86
C THR A 167 -8.07 11.10 -12.54
N LYS A 168 -8.08 11.16 -13.88
CA LYS A 168 -6.99 11.74 -14.65
C LYS A 168 -6.84 13.23 -14.37
N GLN A 169 -7.97 13.94 -14.22
CA GLN A 169 -7.99 15.38 -13.94
C GLN A 169 -7.32 15.72 -12.62
N GLU A 170 -7.51 14.89 -11.58
CA GLU A 170 -6.79 15.06 -10.31
C GLU A 170 -5.28 14.88 -10.47
N ALA A 171 -4.85 13.91 -11.29
CA ALA A 171 -3.43 13.71 -11.59
C ALA A 171 -2.84 14.88 -12.41
N GLU A 172 -3.59 15.43 -13.36
CA GLU A 172 -3.18 16.60 -14.15
C GLU A 172 -3.00 17.85 -13.27
N GLN A 173 -3.94 18.09 -12.34
CA GLN A 173 -3.85 19.20 -11.38
C GLN A 173 -2.65 19.07 -10.45
N GLU A 174 -2.35 17.85 -9.98
CA GLU A 174 -1.18 17.62 -9.13
C GLU A 174 0.13 17.75 -9.92
N LEU A 175 0.14 17.30 -11.18
CA LEU A 175 1.30 17.48 -12.06
C LEU A 175 1.63 18.96 -12.27
N GLU A 176 0.62 19.82 -12.46
CA GLU A 176 0.83 21.27 -12.54
C GLU A 176 1.48 21.83 -11.28
N ARG A 177 1.03 21.40 -10.09
CA ARG A 177 1.63 21.81 -8.81
C ARG A 177 3.10 21.37 -8.71
N ILE A 178 3.38 20.10 -9.02
CA ILE A 178 4.74 19.56 -9.02
C ILE A 178 5.63 20.37 -9.96
N CYS A 179 5.17 20.71 -11.16
CA CYS A 179 5.93 21.52 -12.11
C CYS A 179 6.27 22.91 -11.55
N ILE A 180 5.31 23.55 -10.86
CA ILE A 180 5.52 24.87 -10.23
C ILE A 180 6.53 24.79 -9.09
N GLU A 181 6.37 23.83 -8.18
CA GLU A 181 7.21 23.68 -6.98
C GLU A 181 8.64 23.24 -7.33
N SER A 182 8.77 22.27 -8.24
CA SER A 182 10.07 21.72 -8.67
C SER A 182 10.76 22.54 -9.76
N LYS A 183 10.04 23.51 -10.38
CA LYS A 183 10.48 24.26 -11.57
C LYS A 183 10.85 23.36 -12.76
N GLN A 184 10.24 22.19 -12.85
CA GLN A 184 10.44 21.25 -13.96
C GLN A 184 9.37 21.42 -15.05
N SER A 185 9.71 21.00 -16.27
CA SER A 185 8.77 21.01 -17.39
C SER A 185 7.79 19.85 -17.27
N ALA A 186 6.52 20.08 -17.63
CA ALA A 186 5.51 19.03 -17.72
C ALA A 186 5.91 17.90 -18.69
N SER A 187 6.77 18.17 -19.68
CA SER A 187 7.31 17.16 -20.61
C SER A 187 8.22 16.12 -19.94
N ASN A 188 8.68 16.37 -18.71
CA ASN A 188 9.49 15.43 -17.95
C ASN A 188 8.65 14.37 -17.24
N PHE A 189 7.32 14.44 -17.38
CA PHE A 189 6.39 13.56 -16.71
C PHE A 189 5.37 12.97 -17.68
N VAL A 190 4.80 11.83 -17.29
CA VAL A 190 3.72 11.16 -17.99
C VAL A 190 2.70 10.64 -16.97
N ILE A 191 1.42 10.66 -17.33
CA ILE A 191 0.34 10.12 -16.51
C ILE A 191 -0.09 8.78 -17.10
N HIS A 192 0.14 7.71 -16.35
CA HIS A 192 -0.32 6.37 -16.72
C HIS A 192 -1.49 5.92 -15.85
N SER A 193 -2.29 5.01 -16.39
CA SER A 193 -3.35 4.35 -15.61
C SER A 193 -2.87 2.98 -15.13
N LEU A 194 -3.16 2.68 -13.86
CA LEU A 194 -2.76 1.46 -13.17
C LEU A 194 -3.98 0.76 -12.57
N TRP A 195 -3.81 -0.51 -12.29
CA TRP A 195 -4.70 -1.29 -11.43
C TRP A 195 -4.17 -1.26 -10.01
N LYS A 196 -5.04 -0.89 -9.06
CA LYS A 196 -4.75 -0.85 -7.62
C LYS A 196 -5.62 -1.87 -6.90
N ILE A 197 -5.08 -2.58 -5.91
CA ILE A 197 -5.88 -3.44 -5.02
C ILE A 197 -6.83 -2.55 -4.19
N THR A 198 -8.11 -2.95 -4.09
CA THR A 198 -9.17 -2.16 -3.43
C THR A 198 -9.13 -2.23 -1.91
#